data_AF-A0A2E8A977-F1
#
_entry.id   AF-A0A2E8A977-F1
#
_cell.length_a   1.000
_cell.length_b   1.000
_cell.length_c   1.000
_cell.angle_alpha   90.00
_cell.angle_beta   90.00
_cell.angle_gamma   90.00
#
_symmetry.space_group_name_H-M   'P 1'
#
loop_
_entity.id
_entity.type
_entity.pdbx_description
1 polymer ?
#
loop_
_entity_poly.entity_id
_entity_poly.type
_entity_poly.pdbx_seq_one_letter_code
_entity_poly.pdbx_strand_id
1 'polypeptide(L)' 'MKTKTQKRQILAHLENGGSLTTLGAFKKFGCTRLAARVLDLRRDGHPVKSERISINGKHVAKYSI' A
#
# COMPACT_ATOMS: atom_id res chain seq x y z
N MET A 1 23.00 -5.65 6.62
CA MET A 1 21.52 -5.75 6.63
C MET A 1 20.98 -5.58 5.22
N LYS A 2 20.17 -6.50 4.69
CA LYS A 2 19.47 -6.26 3.42
C LYS A 2 18.36 -5.25 3.66
N THR A 3 18.52 -4.03 3.16
CA THR A 3 17.45 -3.03 3.10
C THR A 3 16.31 -3.62 2.25
N LYS A 4 15.19 -4.00 2.87
CA LYS A 4 13.99 -4.41 2.11
C LYS A 4 13.46 -3.17 1.37
N THR A 5 13.14 -3.32 0.09
CA THR A 5 12.55 -2.22 -0.68
C THR A 5 11.15 -1.88 -0.14
N GLN A 6 10.73 -0.62 -0.26
CA GLN A 6 9.38 -0.19 0.14
C GLN A 6 8.29 -1.05 -0.52
N LYS A 7 8.48 -1.44 -1.80
CA LYS A 7 7.58 -2.36 -2.52
C LYS A 7 7.37 -3.67 -1.75
N ARG A 8 8.47 -4.29 -1.29
CA ARG A 8 8.43 -5.58 -0.59
C ARG A 8 7.84 -5.46 0.83
N GLN A 9 8.09 -4.34 1.51
CA GLN A 9 7.47 -4.07 2.82
C GLN A 9 5.95 -3.88 2.70
N ILE A 10 5.51 -3.13 1.68
CA ILE A 10 4.10 -2.93 1.38
C ILE A 10 3.44 -4.26 1.05
N LEU A 11 4.01 -5.03 0.12
CA LEU A 11 3.48 -6.34 -0.26
C LEU A 11 3.29 -7.26 0.95
N ALA A 12 4.35 -7.45 1.74
CA ALA A 12 4.28 -8.31 2.92
C ALA A 12 3.20 -7.84 3.92
N HIS A 13 2.99 -6.53 4.04
CA HIS A 13 1.93 -6.01 4.90
C HIS A 13 0.53 -6.32 4.35
N LEU A 14 0.33 -6.20 3.03
CA LEU A 14 -0.95 -6.51 2.38
C LEU A 14 -1.25 -8.02 2.41
N GLU A 15 -0.25 -8.87 2.18
CA GLU A 15 -0.38 -10.34 2.24
C GLU A 15 -0.71 -10.85 3.64
N ASN A 16 -0.24 -10.17 4.68
CA ASN A 16 -0.59 -10.48 6.07
C ASN A 16 -2.02 -10.03 6.48
N GLY A 17 -2.89 -9.71 5.50
CA GLY A 17 -4.25 -9.21 5.73
C GLY A 17 -4.30 -7.72 6.13
N GLY A 18 -3.17 -7.02 6.05
CA GLY A 18 -3.10 -5.59 6.31
C GLY A 18 -3.71 -4.77 5.17
N SER A 19 -4.09 -3.53 5.49
CA SER A 19 -4.53 -2.56 4.49
C SER A 19 -3.82 -1.22 4.69
N LEU A 20 -3.60 -0.50 3.59
CA LEU A 20 -2.84 0.75 3.61
C LEU A 20 -3.57 1.85 2.88
N THR A 21 -3.59 3.02 3.50
CA THR A 21 -3.80 4.30 2.80
C THR A 21 -2.45 4.94 2.50
N THR A 22 -2.43 5.95 1.63
CA THR A 22 -1.19 6.71 1.35
C THR A 22 -0.55 7.25 2.63
N LEU A 23 -1.37 7.78 3.55
CA LEU A 23 -0.88 8.26 4.85
C LEU A 23 -0.38 7.12 5.74
N GLY A 24 -1.05 5.97 5.73
CA GLY A 24 -0.60 4.77 6.46
C GLY A 24 0.75 4.24 5.95
N ALA A 25 0.95 4.20 4.64
CA ALA A 25 2.21 3.78 4.03
C ALA A 25 3.34 4.78 4.28
N PHE A 26 3.04 6.08 4.31
CA PHE A 26 3.98 7.10 4.73
C PHE A 26 4.42 6.89 6.19
N LYS A 27 3.47 6.73 7.12
CA LYS A 27 3.76 6.54 8.55
C LYS A 27 4.52 5.23 8.85
N LYS A 28 4.19 4.13 8.18
CA LYS A 28 4.79 2.80 8.45
C LYS A 28 6.11 2.56 7.70
N PHE A 29 6.23 3.04 6.46
CA PHE A 29 7.33 2.67 5.56
C PHE A 29 8.05 3.88 4.93
N GLY A 30 7.67 5.10 5.31
CA GLY A 30 8.18 6.32 4.67
C GLY A 30 7.81 6.43 3.19
N CYS A 31 6.78 5.71 2.72
CA CYS A 31 6.43 5.65 1.31
C CYS A 31 5.41 6.73 0.94
N THR A 32 5.86 7.77 0.25
CA THR A 32 5.00 8.84 -0.29
C THR A 32 4.36 8.47 -1.63
N ARG A 33 4.91 7.48 -2.34
CA ARG A 33 4.48 7.04 -3.68
C ARG A 33 3.76 5.68 -3.64
N LEU A 34 2.84 5.49 -2.70
CA LEU A 34 2.12 4.22 -2.53
C LEU A 34 1.43 3.74 -3.82
N ALA A 35 0.75 4.65 -4.54
CA ALA A 35 0.03 4.30 -5.77
C ALA A 35 0.96 3.71 -6.85
N ALA A 36 2.18 4.25 -7.00
CA ALA A 36 3.17 3.71 -7.94
C ALA A 36 3.63 2.31 -7.51
N ARG A 37 3.83 2.08 -6.21
CA ARG A 37 4.21 0.76 -5.69
C ARG A 37 3.09 -0.26 -5.86
N VAL A 38 1.83 0.14 -5.67
CA VAL A 38 0.69 -0.73 -5.95
C VAL A 38 0.59 -1.06 -7.44
N LEU A 39 0.85 -0.09 -8.34
CA LEU A 39 0.91 -0.36 -9.78
C LEU A 39 2.00 -1.38 -10.11
N ASP A 40 3.20 -1.22 -9.53
CA ASP A 40 4.29 -2.19 -9.69
C ASP A 40 3.86 -3.58 -9.18
N LEU A 41 3.14 -3.67 -8.07
CA LEU A 41 2.66 -4.94 -7.52
C LEU A 41 1.60 -5.60 -8.42
N ARG A 42 0.69 -4.81 -9.00
CA ARG A 42 -0.30 -5.31 -9.97
C ARG A 42 0.36 -5.83 -11.24
N ARG A 43 1.39 -5.13 -11.72
CA ARG A 43 2.19 -5.57 -12.88
C ARG A 43 2.95 -6.86 -12.63
N ASP A 44 3.40 -7.06 -11.39
CA ASP A 44 4.00 -8.32 -10.93
C ASP A 44 2.97 -9.44 -10.71
N GLY A 45 1.66 -9.18 -10.89
CA GLY A 45 0.60 -10.18 -10.77
C GLY A 45 -0.06 -10.28 -9.39
N HIS A 46 0.26 -9.40 -8.44
CA HIS A 46 -0.39 -9.41 -7.13
C HIS A 46 -1.81 -8.84 -7.21
N PRO A 47 -2.82 -9.48 -6.57
CA PRO A 47 -4.23 -9.12 -6.66
C PRO A 47 -4.60 -7.93 -5.75
N VAL A 48 -3.84 -6.84 -5.81
CA VAL A 48 -4.05 -5.67 -4.94
C VAL A 48 -5.31 -4.90 -5.37
N LYS A 49 -6.31 -4.86 -4.50
CA LYS A 49 -7.57 -4.13 -4.64
C LYS A 49 -7.42 -2.69 -4.17
N SER A 50 -8.27 -1.82 -4.70
CA SER A 50 -8.39 -0.42 -4.29
C SER A 50 -9.82 -0.12 -3.91
N GLU A 51 -10.01 0.41 -2.71
CA GLU A 51 -11.30 0.88 -2.21
C GLU A 51 -11.20 2.37 -1.91
N ARG A 52 -12.24 3.13 -2.25
CA ARG A 52 -12.35 4.53 -1.87
C ARG A 52 -13.12 4.63 -0.56
N ILE A 53 -12.43 4.98 0.52
CA ILE A 53 -13.03 5.13 1.84
C ILE A 53 -13.11 6.61 2.23
N SER A 54 -14.06 6.98 3.10
CA SER A 54 -14.13 8.30 3.72
C SER A 54 -13.50 8.25 5.11
N ILE A 55 -12.49 9.09 5.35
CA ILE A 55 -11.88 9.29 6.67
C ILE A 55 -12.03 10.77 7.01
N ASN A 56 -12.74 11.09 8.09
CA ASN A 56 -12.97 12.47 8.56
C ASN A 56 -13.49 13.40 7.45
N GLY A 57 -14.46 12.92 6.64
CA GLY A 57 -15.03 13.66 5.52
C GLY A 57 -14.13 13.78 4.28
N LYS A 58 -12.93 13.18 4.30
CA LYS A 58 -12.03 13.15 3.14
C LYS A 58 -12.02 11.78 2.51
N HIS A 59 -12.14 11.72 1.19
CA HIS A 59 -12.01 10.48 0.46
C HIS A 59 -10.54 10.12 0.23
N VAL A 60 -10.15 8.91 0.62
CA VAL A 60 -8.81 8.37 0.41
C VAL A 60 -8.87 6.97 -0.20
N ALA A 61 -7.84 6.58 -0.93
CA ALA A 61 -7.68 5.22 -1.41
C ALA A 61 -7.10 4.34 -0.29
N LYS A 62 -7.74 3.19 -0.09
CA LYS A 62 -7.29 2.07 0.74
C LYS A 62 -6.94 0.90 -0.17
N TYR A 63 -5.81 0.27 0.10
CA TYR A 63 -5.31 -0.87 -0.67
C TYR A 63 -5.22 -2.10 0.23
N SER A 64 -5.58 -3.26 -0.31
CA SER A 64 -5.58 -4.57 0.34
C SER A 64 -5.42 -5.67 -0.71
N ILE A 65 -5.17 -6.92 -0.29
CA ILE A 65 -5.23 -8.11 -1.15
C ILE A 65 -6.50 -8.89 -0.78
#